data_AF-A0A7X1L6U5-F1
#
_entry.id   AF-A0A7X1L6U5-F1
#
_cell.length_a   1.000
_cell.length_b   1.000
_cell.length_c   1.000
_cell.angle_alpha   90.00
_cell.angle_beta   90.00
_cell.angle_gamma   90.00
#
_symmetry.space_group_name_H-M   'P 1'
#
loop_
_entity.id
_entity.type
_entity.pdbx_description
1 polymer ?
#
loop_
_entity_poly.entity_id
_entity_poly.type
_entity_poly.pdbx_seq_one_letter_code
_entity_poly.pdbx_strand_id
1 'polypeptide(L)'
;MKRRLIFTAIIVMVTVWVLPANMTAQESGQCYFQANEDIYLKIYNLDKDGVERWKVWEGHLSEGGTKSFNAPYGQVGYATKKNPDDPWEENQEECYGGAEIDIP
;
A
#
# COMPACT_ATOMS: atom_id res chain seq x y z
N MET A 1 -2.54 56.98 32.88
CA MET A 1 -3.36 57.12 31.66
C MET A 1 -2.51 56.65 30.48
N LYS A 2 -2.75 55.42 30.00
CA LYS A 2 -3.57 55.10 28.82
C LYS A 2 -2.72 55.05 27.54
N ARG A 3 -2.74 53.86 26.90
CA ARG A 3 -2.43 53.57 25.49
C ARG A 3 -0.98 53.29 25.11
N ARG A 4 -0.45 52.13 25.51
CA ARG A 4 0.48 51.32 24.67
C ARG A 4 0.24 49.82 24.90
N LEU A 5 -1.04 49.41 24.94
CA LEU A 5 -1.48 48.03 25.18
C LEU A 5 -2.50 47.60 24.11
N ILE A 6 -2.21 47.87 22.83
CA ILE A 6 -3.04 47.39 21.72
C ILE A 6 -2.09 47.36 20.51
N PHE A 7 -1.35 46.28 20.23
CA PHE A 7 -0.84 46.03 18.85
C PHE A 7 -0.24 44.64 18.60
N THR A 8 -0.24 43.71 19.57
CA THR A 8 0.29 42.35 19.33
C THR A 8 -0.65 41.27 19.84
N ALA A 9 -1.93 41.42 19.49
CA ALA A 9 -2.98 40.44 19.74
C ALA A 9 -3.64 40.06 18.41
N ILE A 10 -2.85 39.77 17.37
CA ILE A 10 -3.27 39.15 16.11
C ILE A 10 -2.12 38.27 15.59
N ILE A 11 -1.72 37.27 16.36
CA ILE A 11 -1.12 36.04 15.80
C ILE A 11 -2.05 34.92 16.22
N VAL A 12 -3.25 35.03 15.68
CA VAL A 12 -4.33 34.08 15.79
C VAL A 12 -4.24 33.23 14.52
N MET A 13 -4.12 31.92 14.71
CA MET A 13 -4.59 30.90 13.78
C MET A 13 -3.89 30.79 12.42
N VAL A 14 -2.64 30.33 12.35
CA VAL A 14 -2.22 29.48 11.20
C VAL A 14 -1.10 28.51 11.63
N THR A 15 -1.37 27.62 12.57
CA THR A 15 -0.53 26.40 12.77
C THR A 15 -1.38 25.13 12.78
N VAL A 16 -2.59 25.21 12.24
CA VAL A 16 -3.30 24.04 11.73
C VAL A 16 -2.78 23.86 10.30
N TRP A 17 -2.62 22.62 9.84
CA TRP A 17 -2.07 22.22 8.53
C TRP A 17 -0.55 21.98 8.45
N VAL A 18 0.00 21.28 9.44
CA VAL A 18 1.09 20.33 9.15
C VAL A 18 0.55 18.92 9.38
N LEU A 19 -0.54 18.59 8.71
CA LEU A 19 -0.80 17.20 8.37
C LEU A 19 0.06 16.91 7.14
N PRO A 20 0.96 15.91 7.15
CA PRO A 20 1.39 15.33 5.90
C PRO A 20 0.16 14.64 5.29
N ALA A 21 -0.70 15.42 4.63
CA ALA A 21 -1.81 14.91 3.80
C ALA A 21 -1.31 14.29 2.49
N ASN A 22 -0.02 13.94 2.44
CA ASN A 22 0.63 13.26 1.34
C ASN A 22 1.24 11.98 1.91
N MET A 23 0.40 11.04 2.33
CA MET A 23 0.73 9.64 2.07
C MET A 23 0.69 9.52 0.55
N THR A 24 1.85 9.79 -0.03
CA THR A 24 2.38 9.31 -1.30
C THR A 24 1.38 9.25 -2.44
N ALA A 25 1.55 10.15 -3.40
CA ALA A 25 1.13 9.92 -4.78
C ALA A 25 1.38 8.45 -5.12
N GLN A 26 0.31 7.67 -5.22
CA GLN A 26 0.28 6.29 -5.68
C GLN A 26 0.93 6.33 -7.06
N GLU A 27 2.22 6.01 -7.13
CA GLU A 27 2.96 5.98 -8.39
C GLU A 27 2.16 5.04 -9.30
N SER A 28 1.67 5.58 -10.42
CA SER A 28 0.74 4.86 -11.28
C SER A 28 1.31 3.48 -11.62
N GLY A 29 0.67 2.42 -11.13
CA GLY A 29 1.12 1.04 -11.29
C GLY A 29 1.73 0.39 -10.04
N GLN A 30 1.81 1.03 -8.88
CA GLN A 30 2.34 0.36 -7.67
C GLN A 30 1.26 -0.26 -6.80
N CYS A 31 1.25 -1.57 -6.67
CA CYS A 31 0.31 -2.35 -5.86
C CYS A 31 0.79 -2.51 -4.42
N TYR A 32 -0.13 -2.38 -3.48
CA TYR A 32 0.13 -2.46 -2.05
C TYR A 32 -0.67 -3.62 -1.45
N PHE A 33 0.00 -4.47 -0.70
CA PHE A 33 -0.56 -5.63 -0.03
C PHE A 33 -0.39 -5.44 1.47
N GLN A 34 -1.49 -5.47 2.22
CA GLN A 34 -1.49 -5.34 3.67
C GLN A 34 -2.08 -6.60 4.30
N ALA A 35 -1.29 -7.28 5.12
CA ALA A 35 -1.72 -8.50 5.79
C ALA A 35 -2.52 -8.20 7.06
N ASN A 36 -3.70 -8.82 7.18
CA ASN A 36 -4.55 -8.72 8.37
C ASN A 36 -4.30 -9.83 9.40
N GLU A 37 -3.57 -10.87 9.04
CA GLU A 37 -3.05 -11.92 9.92
C GLU A 37 -1.66 -12.38 9.42
N ASP A 38 -0.96 -13.25 10.17
CA ASP A 38 0.30 -13.84 9.71
C ASP A 38 0.06 -14.81 8.53
N ILE A 39 0.65 -14.51 7.38
CA ILE A 39 0.46 -15.26 6.14
C ILE A 39 1.72 -15.39 5.31
N TYR A 40 1.66 -16.27 4.32
CA TYR A 40 2.62 -16.33 3.23
C TYR A 40 1.98 -15.74 2.00
N LEU A 41 2.64 -14.73 1.43
CA LEU A 41 2.19 -14.05 0.23
C LEU A 41 3.14 -14.40 -0.92
N LYS A 42 2.56 -14.65 -2.10
CA LYS A 42 3.27 -14.84 -3.35
C LYS A 42 2.73 -13.87 -4.39
N ILE A 43 3.62 -13.15 -5.06
CA ILE A 43 3.30 -12.13 -6.06
C ILE A 43 3.87 -12.56 -7.40
N TYR A 44 3.07 -12.40 -8.46
CA TYR A 44 3.40 -12.74 -9.83
C TYR A 44 3.29 -11.52 -10.73
N ASN A 45 4.19 -11.43 -11.71
CA ASN A 45 4.06 -10.46 -12.77
C ASN A 45 3.11 -11.00 -13.84
N LEU A 46 2.11 -10.21 -14.18
CA LEU A 46 1.20 -10.50 -15.29
C LEU A 46 1.65 -9.69 -16.50
N ASP A 47 1.47 -10.23 -17.70
CA ASP A 47 1.59 -9.43 -18.91
C ASP A 47 0.30 -8.67 -19.22
N LYS A 48 0.33 -7.89 -20.31
CA LYS A 48 -0.81 -7.09 -20.80
C LYS A 48 -2.08 -7.91 -21.08
N ASP A 49 -1.96 -9.23 -21.23
CA ASP A 49 -3.07 -10.13 -21.54
C ASP A 49 -3.53 -10.88 -20.27
N GLY A 50 -3.03 -10.50 -19.09
CA GLY A 50 -3.34 -11.13 -17.80
C GLY A 50 -2.64 -12.47 -17.59
N VAL A 51 -1.66 -12.83 -18.44
CA VAL A 51 -1.00 -14.13 -18.35
C VAL A 51 0.17 -14.05 -17.38
N GLU A 52 0.25 -15.02 -16.46
CA GLU A 52 1.38 -15.17 -15.54
C GLU A 52 2.69 -15.35 -16.33
N ARG A 53 3.63 -14.46 -16.07
CA ARG A 53 4.97 -14.50 -16.70
C ARG A 53 5.99 -15.14 -15.79
N TRP A 54 6.14 -14.59 -14.57
CA TRP A 54 7.09 -15.09 -13.59
C TRP A 54 6.73 -14.65 -12.17
N LYS A 55 7.20 -15.43 -11.19
CA LYS A 55 7.16 -15.08 -9.78
C LYS A 55 8.10 -13.91 -9.49
N VAL A 56 7.57 -12.91 -8.81
CA VAL A 56 8.28 -11.70 -8.45
C VAL A 56 8.80 -11.76 -7.02
N TRP A 57 7.95 -12.22 -6.10
CA TRP A 57 8.27 -12.28 -4.68
C TRP A 57 7.46 -13.38 -4.00
N GLU A 58 8.02 -13.97 -2.97
CA GLU A 58 7.36 -14.96 -2.12
C GLU A 58 7.99 -14.91 -0.74
N GLY A 59 7.16 -14.91 0.30
CA GLY A 59 7.65 -14.92 1.67
C GLY A 59 6.55 -14.77 2.70
N HIS A 60 6.96 -14.87 3.96
CA HIS A 60 6.11 -14.57 5.10
C HIS A 60 5.86 -13.06 5.20
N LEU A 61 4.61 -12.69 5.45
CA LEU A 61 4.17 -11.35 5.76
C LEU A 61 3.38 -11.42 7.07
N SER A 62 3.92 -10.78 8.10
CA SER A 62 3.29 -10.78 9.42
C SER A 62 2.03 -9.91 9.47
N GLU A 63 1.18 -10.14 10.47
CA GLU A 63 0.01 -9.29 10.75
C GLU A 63 0.39 -7.81 10.81
N GLY A 64 -0.34 -6.96 10.09
CA GLY A 64 -0.06 -5.52 9.92
C GLY A 64 1.14 -5.22 9.01
N GLY A 65 1.79 -6.24 8.47
CA GLY A 65 2.89 -6.14 7.53
C GLY A 65 2.40 -5.65 6.18
N THR A 66 3.21 -4.80 5.53
CA THR A 66 2.91 -4.26 4.22
C THR A 66 3.98 -4.64 3.21
N LYS A 67 3.55 -4.95 1.99
CA LYS A 67 4.42 -5.20 0.84
C LYS A 67 3.93 -4.39 -0.33
N SER A 68 4.80 -3.60 -0.95
CA SER A 68 4.48 -2.94 -2.21
C SER A 68 5.28 -3.53 -3.37
N PHE A 69 4.67 -3.54 -4.55
CA PHE A 69 5.31 -3.97 -5.77
C PHE A 69 4.91 -3.09 -6.96
N ASN A 70 5.87 -2.77 -7.82
CA ASN A 70 5.60 -2.01 -9.03
C ASN A 70 5.10 -2.96 -10.13
N ALA A 71 3.83 -2.84 -10.48
CA ALA A 71 3.19 -3.54 -11.57
C ALA A 71 3.46 -2.79 -12.89
N PRO A 72 4.36 -3.28 -13.76
CA PRO A 72 4.77 -2.57 -14.97
C PRO A 72 3.64 -2.34 -15.98
N TYR A 73 2.56 -3.14 -15.92
CA TYR A 73 1.34 -2.95 -16.71
C TYR A 73 0.15 -2.51 -15.85
N GLY A 74 0.41 -2.07 -14.63
CA GLY A 74 -0.61 -1.78 -13.64
C GLY A 74 -1.36 -3.01 -13.16
N GLN A 75 -0.87 -4.22 -13.45
CA GLN A 75 -1.49 -5.49 -13.12
C GLN A 75 -0.46 -6.46 -12.50
N VAL A 76 -0.77 -7.00 -11.32
CA VAL A 76 -0.02 -8.12 -10.70
C VAL A 76 -0.99 -9.14 -10.14
N GLY A 77 -0.61 -10.41 -10.23
CA GLY A 77 -1.31 -11.49 -9.58
C GLY A 77 -0.75 -11.72 -8.18
N TYR A 78 -1.59 -12.18 -7.26
CA TYR A 78 -1.12 -12.69 -5.98
C TYR A 78 -1.88 -13.91 -5.50
N ALA A 79 -1.26 -14.66 -4.59
CA ALA A 79 -1.87 -15.74 -3.85
C ALA A 79 -1.39 -15.68 -2.38
N THR A 80 -2.27 -15.98 -1.44
CA THR A 80 -1.95 -16.08 -0.02
C THR A 80 -2.24 -17.47 0.52
N LYS A 81 -1.49 -17.87 1.55
CA LYS A 81 -1.76 -19.08 2.32
C LYS A 81 -1.31 -18.91 3.77
N LYS A 82 -1.97 -19.60 4.69
CA LYS A 82 -1.63 -19.57 6.12
C LYS A 82 -0.46 -20.49 6.47
N ASN A 83 -0.35 -21.63 5.80
CA ASN A 83 0.66 -22.65 6.08
C ASN A 83 1.70 -22.72 4.95
N PRO A 84 3.01 -22.58 5.24
CA PRO A 84 4.06 -22.69 4.23
C PRO A 84 4.13 -24.08 3.56
N ASP A 85 3.65 -25.13 4.24
CA ASP A 85 3.70 -26.51 3.74
C ASP A 85 2.57 -26.85 2.76
N ASP A 86 1.51 -26.03 2.70
CA ASP A 86 0.40 -26.26 1.77
C ASP A 86 0.82 -25.92 0.33
N PRO A 87 0.33 -26.67 -0.68
CA PRO A 87 0.57 -26.32 -2.08
C PRO A 87 0.00 -24.92 -2.35
N TRP A 88 0.71 -24.14 -3.17
CA TRP A 88 0.19 -22.86 -3.63
C TRP A 88 -1.03 -23.10 -4.51
N GLU A 89 -2.15 -22.47 -4.17
CA GLU A 89 -3.27 -22.36 -5.09
C GLU A 89 -2.89 -21.43 -6.26
N GLU A 90 -3.62 -21.55 -7.36
CA GLU A 90 -3.49 -20.67 -8.51
C GLU A 90 -3.77 -19.20 -8.14
N ASN A 91 -3.44 -18.29 -9.05
CA ASN A 91 -3.53 -16.85 -8.84
C ASN A 91 -4.91 -16.47 -8.27
N GLN A 92 -4.96 -16.00 -7.02
CA GLN A 92 -6.22 -15.83 -6.29
C GLN A 92 -6.92 -14.55 -6.76
N GLU A 93 -6.18 -13.45 -6.87
CA GLU A 93 -6.70 -12.14 -7.23
C GLU A 93 -5.63 -11.29 -7.94
N GLU A 94 -6.07 -10.15 -8.47
CA GLU A 94 -5.23 -9.24 -9.24
C GLU A 94 -5.33 -7.80 -8.72
N CYS A 95 -4.18 -7.14 -8.61
CA CYS A 95 -4.13 -5.72 -8.29
C CYS A 95 -4.06 -4.87 -9.54
N TYR A 96 -4.99 -3.92 -9.68
CA TYR A 96 -5.05 -2.97 -10.78
C TYR A 96 -4.75 -1.54 -10.35
N GLY A 97 -3.91 -0.83 -11.11
CA GLY A 97 -3.76 0.64 -11.01
C GLY A 97 -3.18 1.16 -9.70
N GLY A 98 -2.63 0.27 -8.88
CA GLY A 98 -1.98 0.58 -7.61
C GLY A 98 -2.88 0.61 -6.38
N ALA A 99 -4.03 -0.08 -6.45
CA ALA A 99 -4.90 -0.25 -5.30
C ALA A 99 -4.15 -0.86 -4.09
N GLU A 100 -4.58 -0.45 -2.90
CA GLU A 100 -4.29 -1.17 -1.67
C GLU A 100 -5.22 -2.38 -1.57
N ILE A 101 -4.62 -3.53 -1.27
CA ILE A 101 -5.31 -4.80 -1.14
C ILE A 101 -5.07 -5.32 0.26
N ASP A 102 -6.17 -5.41 0.99
CA ASP A 102 -6.25 -6.11 2.26
C ASP A 102 -6.26 -7.61 1.99
N ILE A 103 -5.22 -8.31 2.43
CA ILE A 103 -5.12 -9.75 2.30
C ILE A 103 -5.36 -10.42 3.66
N PRO A 104 -6.17 -11.51 3.70
CA PRO A 104 -6.27 -12.36 4.87
C PRO A 104 -4.91 -13.02 5.04
#